data_AF-A0A2K2VVA2-F1
#
_entry.id   AF-A0A2K2VVA2-F1
#
_cell.length_a   1.000
_cell.length_b   1.000
_cell.length_c   1.000
_cell.angle_alpha   90.00
_cell.angle_beta   90.00
_cell.angle_gamma   90.00
#
_symmetry.space_group_name_H-M   'P 1'
#
loop_
_entity.id
_entity.type
_entity.pdbx_description
1 polymer ?
#
loop_
_entity_poly.entity_id
_entity_poly.type
_entity_poly.pdbx_seq_one_letter_code
_entity_poly.pdbx_strand_id
1 'polypeptide(L)'
;MAQVIWKDIAWTGEDRELGIKELLTILKGYGPMEVLHFEKPNHYKGKISLWLDEKGVKHITLYHLEIIGEKRKGVGRKALKHLHDIFGGDVHVEDPGEPTPLEAKTGGIHVRQPNQESAMFWIKMFAENLVQSVEGDLMNLDENISSEQLETLKKEFSAELEDPPQTASFKSNSS
;
A
#
# COMPACT_ATOMS: atom_id res chain seq x y z
N MET A 1 11.28 8.13 20.31
CA MET A 1 10.13 7.38 19.78
C MET A 1 10.16 5.96 20.30
N ALA A 2 9.07 5.48 20.92
CA ALA A 2 9.02 4.09 21.37
C ALA A 2 8.88 3.13 20.18
N GLN A 3 9.44 1.92 20.33
CA GLN A 3 9.30 0.82 19.39
C GLN A 3 8.76 -0.41 20.13
N VAL A 4 7.82 -1.11 19.50
CA VAL A 4 7.30 -2.38 20.00
C VAL A 4 7.49 -3.46 18.95
N ILE A 5 8.05 -4.60 19.35
CA ILE A 5 8.05 -5.80 18.52
C ILE A 5 6.79 -6.59 18.84
N TRP A 6 5.91 -6.75 17.86
CA TRP A 6 4.69 -7.52 18.00
C TRP A 6 4.40 -8.28 16.71
N LYS A 7 4.14 -9.59 16.83
CA LYS A 7 3.94 -10.51 15.68
C LYS A 7 5.11 -10.48 14.69
N ASP A 8 6.33 -10.42 15.22
CA ASP A 8 7.60 -10.34 14.45
C ASP A 8 7.74 -9.10 13.57
N ILE A 9 6.96 -8.05 13.86
CA ILE A 9 7.01 -6.75 13.17
C ILE A 9 7.40 -5.70 14.20
N ALA A 10 8.33 -4.82 13.82
CA ALA A 10 8.66 -3.62 14.56
C ALA A 10 7.64 -2.52 14.25
N TRP A 11 7.05 -1.94 15.29
CA TRP A 11 6.02 -0.91 15.21
C TRP A 11 6.48 0.37 15.90
N THR A 12 6.31 1.51 15.23
CA THR A 12 6.56 2.85 15.77
C THR A 12 5.46 3.80 15.33
N GLY A 13 5.27 4.93 16.03
CA GLY A 13 4.42 6.01 15.51
C GLY A 13 5.04 6.62 14.25
N GLU A 14 4.25 7.30 13.42
CA GLU A 14 4.76 8.10 12.31
C GLU A 14 5.02 9.56 12.74
N ASP A 15 3.94 10.32 12.98
CA ASP A 15 4.04 11.77 13.17
C ASP A 15 4.29 12.22 14.61
N ARG A 16 4.05 11.35 15.59
CA ARG A 16 4.18 11.68 17.01
C ARG A 16 4.86 10.60 17.83
N GLU A 17 5.48 11.05 18.92
CA GLU A 17 6.07 10.14 19.90
C GLU A 17 4.97 9.47 20.72
N LEU A 18 4.71 8.19 20.42
CA LEU A 18 3.79 7.34 21.17
C LEU A 18 4.54 6.58 22.26
N GLY A 19 3.92 6.40 23.43
CA GLY A 19 4.38 5.48 24.45
C GLY A 19 4.08 4.02 24.09
N ILE A 20 4.77 3.06 24.73
CA ILE A 20 4.58 1.62 24.51
C ILE A 20 3.11 1.20 24.71
N LYS A 21 2.45 1.72 25.75
CA LYS A 21 1.03 1.40 26.03
C LYS A 21 0.10 1.93 24.95
N GLU A 22 0.37 3.13 24.42
CA GLU A 22 -0.42 3.72 23.34
C GLU A 22 -0.26 2.92 22.05
N LEU A 23 0.97 2.59 21.65
CA LEU A 23 1.25 1.72 20.50
C LEU A 23 0.49 0.40 20.59
N LEU A 24 0.57 -0.30 21.72
CA LEU A 24 -0.15 -1.56 21.92
C LEU A 24 -1.67 -1.40 21.92
N THR A 25 -2.19 -0.22 22.27
CA THR A 25 -3.63 0.08 22.26
C THR A 25 -4.12 0.32 20.83
N ILE A 26 -3.35 1.07 20.04
CA ILE A 26 -3.60 1.30 18.61
C ILE A 26 -3.52 -0.02 17.82
N LEU A 27 -2.49 -0.85 18.05
CA LEU A 27 -2.35 -2.17 17.40
C LEU A 27 -3.51 -3.13 17.71
N LYS A 28 -4.21 -2.92 18.83
CA LYS A 28 -5.42 -3.68 19.16
C LYS A 28 -6.69 -3.10 18.54
N GLY A 29 -6.62 -1.91 17.95
CA GLY A 29 -7.73 -1.18 17.33
C GLY A 29 -8.52 -0.26 18.28
N TYR A 30 -8.12 -0.16 19.55
CA TYR A 30 -8.83 0.63 20.57
C TYR A 30 -8.21 2.02 20.81
N GLY A 31 -7.19 2.38 20.04
CA GLY A 31 -6.47 3.64 20.17
C GLY A 31 -7.06 4.74 19.29
N PRO A 32 -6.50 5.96 19.39
CA PRO A 32 -6.74 6.99 18.38
C PRO A 32 -6.32 6.49 16.99
N MET A 33 -6.97 7.01 15.96
CA MET A 33 -6.62 6.73 14.57
C MET A 33 -5.29 7.42 14.25
N GLU A 34 -4.21 6.64 14.27
CA GLU A 34 -2.84 7.11 14.09
C GLU A 34 -2.18 6.31 12.98
N VAL A 35 -1.30 6.97 12.22
CA VAL A 35 -0.42 6.29 11.29
C VAL A 35 0.75 5.69 12.05
N LEU A 36 0.96 4.40 11.84
CA LEU A 36 2.07 3.64 12.36
C LEU A 36 3.02 3.25 11.24
N HIS A 37 4.31 3.31 11.54
CA HIS A 37 5.34 2.66 10.79
C HIS A 37 5.45 1.20 11.20
N PHE A 38 5.64 0.33 10.21
CA PHE A 38 5.88 -1.09 10.46
C PHE A 38 7.05 -1.61 9.63
N GLU A 39 7.84 -2.51 10.21
CA GLU A 39 8.91 -3.22 9.52
C GLU A 39 8.99 -4.67 9.97
N LYS A 40 8.89 -5.59 9.02
CA LYS A 40 9.28 -6.99 9.20
C LYS A 40 10.70 -7.15 8.63
N PRO A 41 11.71 -7.40 9.48
CA PRO A 41 13.10 -7.42 9.04
C PRO A 41 13.33 -8.32 7.82
N ASN A 42 14.01 -7.79 6.80
CA ASN A 42 14.33 -8.46 5.53
C ASN A 42 13.13 -8.91 4.68
N HIS A 43 11.91 -8.46 4.97
CA HIS A 43 10.70 -8.88 4.24
C HIS A 43 9.97 -7.69 3.63
N TYR A 44 9.47 -6.79 4.48
CA TYR A 44 8.67 -5.66 4.04
C TYR A 44 8.60 -4.59 5.13
N LYS A 45 8.26 -3.36 4.74
CA LYS A 45 7.96 -2.25 5.64
C LYS A 45 6.87 -1.36 5.06
N GLY A 46 6.32 -0.46 5.84
CA GLY A 46 5.23 0.39 5.36
C GLY A 46 4.64 1.33 6.39
N LYS A 47 3.53 1.96 6.00
CA LYS A 47 2.71 2.85 6.82
C LYS A 47 1.26 2.37 6.84
N ILE A 48 0.64 2.38 8.01
CA ILE A 48 -0.69 1.83 8.21
C ILE A 48 -1.44 2.58 9.31
N SER A 49 -2.76 2.72 9.20
CA SER A 49 -3.63 3.06 10.33
C SER A 49 -4.60 1.92 10.59
N LEU A 50 -5.08 1.86 11.83
CA LEU A 50 -5.96 0.80 12.30
C LEU A 50 -7.11 1.43 13.05
N TRP A 51 -8.33 0.97 12.77
CA TRP A 51 -9.50 1.39 13.53
C TRP A 51 -10.52 0.24 13.65
N LEU A 52 -11.40 0.36 14.63
CA LEU A 52 -12.50 -0.57 14.86
C LEU A 52 -13.80 0.13 14.49
N ASP A 53 -14.65 -0.53 13.71
CA ASP A 53 -15.99 -0.03 13.47
C ASP A 53 -16.95 -0.32 14.64
N GLU A 54 -18.17 0.20 14.54
CA GLU A 54 -19.23 0.04 15.54
C GLU A 54 -19.64 -1.43 15.76
N LYS A 55 -19.34 -2.32 14.79
CA LYS A 55 -19.62 -3.76 14.85
C LYS A 55 -18.43 -4.54 15.43
N GLY A 56 -17.32 -3.87 15.74
CA GLY A 56 -16.11 -4.49 16.24
C GLY A 56 -15.25 -5.15 15.15
N VAL A 57 -15.50 -4.86 13.87
CA VAL A 57 -14.64 -5.26 12.76
C VAL A 57 -13.44 -4.32 12.71
N LYS A 58 -12.25 -4.90 12.56
CA LYS A 58 -11.02 -4.14 12.37
C LYS A 58 -10.88 -3.76 10.91
N HIS A 59 -10.50 -2.52 10.71
CA HIS A 59 -10.22 -1.95 9.40
C HIS A 59 -8.75 -1.54 9.37
N ILE A 60 -8.11 -1.88 8.26
CA ILE A 60 -6.70 -1.70 8.03
C ILE A 60 -6.57 -0.75 6.85
N THR A 61 -6.09 0.48 7.07
CA THR A 61 -5.77 1.38 5.95
C THR A 61 -4.27 1.37 5.73
N LEU A 62 -3.84 0.84 4.59
CA LEU A 62 -2.45 0.74 4.18
C LEU A 62 -2.09 1.91 3.26
N TYR A 63 -1.16 2.75 3.71
CA TYR A 63 -0.73 3.92 2.93
C TYR A 63 0.54 3.65 2.11
N HIS A 64 1.39 2.76 2.61
CA HIS A 64 2.64 2.44 1.96
C HIS A 64 3.04 1.00 2.24
N LEU A 65 3.54 0.30 1.21
CA LEU A 65 4.11 -1.03 1.35
C LEU A 65 5.35 -1.17 0.47
N GLU A 66 6.50 -1.33 1.09
CA GLU A 66 7.76 -1.64 0.42
C GLU A 66 8.16 -3.09 0.68
N ILE A 67 8.51 -3.81 -0.39
CA ILE A 67 9.09 -5.15 -0.30
C ILE A 67 10.60 -5.05 -0.26
N ILE A 68 11.20 -5.61 0.78
CA ILE A 68 12.63 -5.59 1.02
C ILE A 68 13.26 -6.83 0.38
N GLY A 69 14.37 -6.61 -0.33
CA GLY A 69 15.18 -7.68 -0.94
C GLY A 69 15.02 -7.82 -2.47
N GLU A 70 15.87 -8.67 -3.06
CA GLU A 70 16.00 -8.83 -4.51
C GLU A 70 14.83 -9.60 -5.14
N LYS A 71 14.20 -10.52 -4.39
CA LYS A 71 13.09 -11.34 -4.89
C LYS A 71 11.74 -10.75 -4.47
N ARG A 72 11.16 -9.93 -5.32
CA ARG A 72 9.90 -9.20 -5.03
C ARG A 72 8.63 -9.97 -5.43
N LYS A 73 8.72 -10.86 -6.42
CA LYS A 73 7.56 -11.56 -6.99
C LYS A 73 6.82 -12.39 -5.94
N GLY A 74 5.55 -12.07 -5.71
CA GLY A 74 4.67 -12.77 -4.77
C GLY A 74 4.89 -12.45 -3.29
N VAL A 75 5.89 -11.63 -2.93
CA VAL A 75 6.13 -11.22 -1.55
C VAL A 75 5.12 -10.17 -1.10
N GLY A 76 4.73 -9.23 -1.98
CA GLY A 76 3.61 -8.30 -1.73
C GLY A 76 2.34 -9.00 -1.29
N ARG A 77 1.95 -10.04 -2.04
CA ARG A 77 0.79 -10.88 -1.69
C ARG A 77 0.92 -11.56 -0.33
N LYS A 78 2.12 -12.06 0.00
CA LYS A 78 2.38 -12.67 1.32
C LYS A 78 2.34 -11.65 2.45
N ALA A 79 2.83 -10.43 2.21
CA ALA A 79 2.80 -9.34 3.17
C ALA A 79 1.35 -8.94 3.50
N LEU A 80 0.51 -8.74 2.48
CA LEU A 80 -0.93 -8.43 2.68
C LEU A 80 -1.65 -9.54 3.44
N LYS A 81 -1.43 -10.81 3.06
CA LYS A 81 -1.97 -11.95 3.81
C LYS A 81 -1.51 -11.95 5.26
N HIS A 82 -0.24 -11.70 5.52
CA HIS A 82 0.30 -11.68 6.87
C HIS A 82 -0.28 -10.53 7.71
N LEU A 83 -0.48 -9.34 7.14
CA LEU A 83 -1.15 -8.23 7.81
C LEU A 83 -2.62 -8.57 8.12
N HIS A 84 -3.33 -9.13 7.14
CA HIS A 84 -4.70 -9.62 7.32
C HIS A 84 -4.78 -10.69 8.44
N ASP A 85 -3.84 -11.65 8.49
CA ASP A 85 -3.81 -12.68 9.52
C ASP A 85 -3.53 -12.13 10.94
N ILE A 86 -2.81 -11.01 11.04
CA ILE A 86 -2.50 -10.37 12.33
C ILE A 86 -3.72 -9.65 12.90
N PHE A 87 -4.33 -8.80 12.09
CA PHE A 87 -5.38 -7.90 12.58
C PHE A 87 -6.76 -8.52 12.42
N GLY A 88 -6.98 -9.31 11.37
CA GLY A 88 -8.31 -9.66 10.89
C GLY A 88 -9.02 -8.43 10.32
N GLY A 89 -9.93 -8.66 9.37
CA GLY A 89 -10.79 -7.62 8.81
C GLY A 89 -10.29 -7.05 7.48
N ASP A 90 -10.89 -5.93 7.08
CA ASP A 90 -10.79 -5.41 5.72
C ASP A 90 -9.53 -4.56 5.53
N VAL A 91 -8.87 -4.76 4.39
CA VAL A 91 -7.68 -4.04 3.97
C VAL A 91 -8.08 -3.02 2.92
N HIS A 92 -7.98 -1.76 3.28
CA HIS A 92 -8.13 -0.61 2.39
C HIS A 92 -6.75 -0.07 2.06
N VAL A 93 -6.54 0.37 0.84
CA VAL A 93 -5.30 0.99 0.43
C VAL A 93 -5.60 2.42 0.02
N GLU A 94 -4.95 3.37 0.67
CA GLU A 94 -5.17 4.79 0.45
C GLU A 94 -3.85 5.45 0.06
N ASP A 95 -3.95 6.46 -0.78
CA ASP A 95 -2.84 7.33 -1.11
C ASP A 95 -2.42 8.20 0.11
N PRO A 96 -1.15 8.12 0.58
CA PRO A 96 -0.65 8.99 1.65
C PRO A 96 -0.50 10.46 1.26
N GLY A 97 -0.66 10.84 -0.01
CA GLY A 97 -0.32 12.16 -0.53
C GLY A 97 1.05 12.18 -1.19
N GLU A 98 1.78 13.30 -1.12
CA GLU A 98 3.03 13.44 -1.90
C GLU A 98 4.12 12.53 -1.33
N PRO A 99 4.77 11.67 -2.15
CA PRO A 99 5.87 10.85 -1.67
C PRO A 99 7.01 11.74 -1.20
N THR A 100 7.56 11.43 -0.02
CA THR A 100 8.74 12.11 0.47
C THR A 100 9.93 11.86 -0.47
N PRO A 101 10.93 12.76 -0.51
CA PRO A 101 12.13 12.57 -1.35
C PRO A 101 12.91 11.27 -1.06
N LEU A 102 12.69 10.67 0.11
CA LEU A 102 13.27 9.38 0.48
C LEU A 102 12.46 8.22 -0.14
N GLU A 103 11.14 8.28 -0.07
CA GLU A 103 10.22 7.31 -0.68
C GLU A 103 10.36 7.28 -2.20
N ALA A 104 10.56 8.44 -2.84
CA ALA A 104 10.78 8.51 -4.30
C ALA A 104 12.07 7.80 -4.77
N LYS A 105 13.03 7.57 -3.86
CA LYS A 105 14.30 6.87 -4.16
C LYS A 105 14.25 5.38 -3.83
N THR A 106 13.27 4.94 -3.04
CA THR A 106 13.07 3.55 -2.64
C THR A 106 11.93 2.97 -3.47
N GLY A 107 12.14 1.81 -4.12
CA GLY A 107 11.15 1.20 -5.02
C GLY A 107 9.97 0.55 -4.29
N GLY A 108 9.23 1.33 -3.49
CA GLY A 108 8.03 0.93 -2.79
C GLY A 108 6.81 0.81 -3.70
N ILE A 109 5.75 0.20 -3.18
CA ILE A 109 4.45 0.08 -3.83
C ILE A 109 3.58 1.21 -3.28
N HIS A 110 3.17 2.13 -4.14
CA HIS A 110 2.36 3.30 -3.83
C HIS A 110 1.08 3.29 -4.67
N VAL A 111 0.00 3.89 -4.14
CA VAL A 111 -1.25 4.09 -4.90
C VAL A 111 -1.24 5.42 -5.66
N ARG A 112 -0.46 6.42 -5.20
CA ARG A 112 -0.09 7.58 -6.01
C ARG A 112 1.06 7.25 -6.93
N GLN A 113 0.93 7.63 -8.20
CA GLN A 113 1.92 7.31 -9.22
C GLN A 113 2.34 5.83 -9.23
N PRO A 114 1.40 4.86 -9.19
CA PRO A 114 1.78 3.48 -9.35
C PRO A 114 2.56 3.37 -10.64
N ASN A 115 3.78 2.86 -10.53
CA ASN A 115 4.38 2.27 -11.71
C ASN A 115 3.44 1.14 -12.16
N GLN A 116 3.55 0.81 -13.42
CA GLN A 116 2.67 -0.16 -14.05
C GLN A 116 2.63 -1.52 -13.32
N GLU A 117 3.75 -1.94 -12.74
CA GLU A 117 3.84 -3.15 -11.93
C GLU A 117 3.01 -3.04 -10.63
N SER A 118 3.03 -1.90 -9.96
CA SER A 118 2.23 -1.63 -8.76
C SER A 118 0.74 -1.45 -9.05
N ALA A 119 0.35 -0.85 -10.19
CA ALA A 119 -1.06 -0.74 -10.59
C ALA A 119 -1.68 -2.13 -10.80
N MET A 120 -1.03 -2.95 -11.62
CA MET A 120 -1.46 -4.33 -11.87
C MET A 120 -1.41 -5.20 -10.61
N PHE A 121 -0.48 -4.93 -9.69
CA PHE A 121 -0.46 -5.58 -8.39
C PHE A 121 -1.73 -5.30 -7.59
N TRP A 122 -2.11 -4.03 -7.40
CA TRP A 122 -3.28 -3.65 -6.61
C TRP A 122 -4.59 -4.15 -7.22
N ILE A 123 -4.76 -4.02 -8.55
CA ILE A 123 -5.91 -4.57 -9.28
C ILE A 123 -6.04 -6.08 -9.03
N LYS A 124 -4.91 -6.80 -9.03
CA LYS A 124 -4.90 -8.24 -8.75
C LYS A 124 -5.24 -8.55 -7.29
N MET A 125 -4.76 -7.77 -6.33
CA MET A 125 -5.06 -7.99 -4.91
C MET A 125 -6.54 -7.72 -4.61
N PHE A 126 -7.12 -6.69 -5.24
CA PHE A 126 -8.56 -6.41 -5.20
C PHE A 126 -9.38 -7.58 -5.80
N ALA A 127 -9.04 -8.02 -7.01
CA ALA A 127 -9.73 -9.15 -7.67
C ALA A 127 -9.62 -10.48 -6.89
N GLU A 128 -8.62 -10.63 -6.03
CA GLU A 128 -8.41 -11.79 -5.17
C GLU A 128 -9.02 -11.62 -3.76
N ASN A 129 -9.75 -10.53 -3.49
CA ASN A 129 -10.30 -10.16 -2.17
C ASN A 129 -9.25 -10.11 -1.06
N LEU A 130 -8.01 -9.74 -1.39
CA LEU A 130 -6.96 -9.45 -0.40
C LEU A 130 -6.93 -7.98 0.01
N VAL A 131 -7.60 -7.14 -0.78
CA VAL A 131 -7.81 -5.71 -0.57
C VAL A 131 -9.27 -5.43 -0.92
N GLN A 132 -9.96 -4.69 -0.08
CA GLN A 132 -11.38 -4.37 -0.17
C GLN A 132 -11.61 -3.06 -0.91
N SER A 133 -10.67 -2.12 -0.84
CA SER A 133 -10.68 -0.93 -1.69
C SER A 133 -9.29 -0.38 -1.94
N VAL A 134 -9.15 0.35 -3.04
CA VAL A 134 -7.95 1.11 -3.39
C VAL A 134 -8.38 2.51 -3.79
N GLU A 135 -7.89 3.53 -3.10
CA GLU A 135 -8.16 4.94 -3.40
C GLU A 135 -6.85 5.67 -3.75
N GLY A 136 -6.79 6.27 -4.94
CA GLY A 136 -5.77 7.25 -5.29
C GLY A 136 -5.93 7.84 -6.68
N ASP A 137 -4.97 8.67 -7.08
CA ASP A 137 -5.05 9.51 -8.30
C ASP A 137 -5.22 8.71 -9.60
N LEU A 138 -4.62 7.51 -9.71
CA LEU A 138 -4.62 6.71 -10.96
C LEU A 138 -5.73 5.66 -11.03
N MET A 139 -6.30 5.22 -9.91
CA MET A 139 -7.41 4.28 -9.89
C MET A 139 -8.18 4.36 -8.58
N ASN A 140 -9.49 4.11 -8.67
CA ASN A 140 -10.35 3.90 -7.53
C ASN A 140 -11.07 2.55 -7.69
N LEU A 141 -10.86 1.64 -6.75
CA LEU A 141 -11.43 0.29 -6.71
C LEU A 141 -12.23 0.15 -5.42
N ASP A 142 -13.50 -0.17 -5.52
CA ASP A 142 -14.38 -0.43 -4.39
C ASP A 142 -15.48 -1.43 -4.78
N GLU A 143 -16.40 -1.73 -3.88
CA GLU A 143 -17.53 -2.65 -4.14
C GLU A 143 -18.46 -2.22 -5.27
N ASN A 144 -18.40 -0.97 -5.73
CA ASN A 144 -19.24 -0.43 -6.78
C ASN A 144 -18.64 -0.64 -8.18
N ILE A 145 -17.38 -1.09 -8.28
CA ILE A 145 -16.76 -1.33 -9.59
C ILE A 145 -17.38 -2.55 -10.27
N SER A 146 -17.85 -2.36 -11.52
CA SER A 146 -18.34 -3.47 -12.32
C SER A 146 -17.18 -4.34 -12.86
N SER A 147 -17.48 -5.59 -13.20
CA SER A 147 -16.49 -6.47 -13.83
C SER A 147 -15.97 -5.91 -15.15
N GLU A 148 -16.79 -5.20 -15.92
CA GLU A 148 -16.37 -4.57 -17.18
C GLU A 148 -15.38 -3.42 -16.95
N GLN A 149 -15.62 -2.57 -15.96
CA GLN A 149 -14.70 -1.50 -15.56
C GLN A 149 -13.38 -2.07 -15.07
N LEU A 150 -13.41 -3.13 -14.26
CA LEU A 150 -12.20 -3.79 -13.78
C LEU A 150 -11.38 -4.41 -14.92
N GLU A 151 -12.03 -5.04 -15.91
CA GLU A 151 -11.34 -5.56 -17.11
C GLU A 151 -10.80 -4.45 -18.01
N THR A 152 -11.47 -3.30 -18.04
CA THR A 152 -10.99 -2.12 -18.78
C THR A 152 -9.72 -1.56 -18.16
N LEU A 153 -9.71 -1.34 -16.83
CA LEU A 153 -8.52 -0.92 -16.10
C LEU A 153 -7.35 -1.90 -16.29
N LYS A 154 -7.62 -3.21 -16.23
CA LYS A 154 -6.58 -4.23 -16.52
C LYS A 154 -5.97 -4.06 -17.91
N LYS A 155 -6.79 -3.77 -18.92
CA LYS A 155 -6.32 -3.59 -20.30
C LYS A 155 -5.54 -2.30 -20.46
N GLU A 156 -5.99 -1.20 -19.88
CA GLU A 156 -5.29 0.10 -19.93
C GLU A 156 -3.88 -0.03 -19.37
N PHE A 157 -3.75 -0.55 -18.15
CA PHE A 157 -2.45 -0.78 -17.52
C PHE A 157 -1.64 -1.93 -18.15
N SER A 158 -2.25 -2.82 -18.93
CA SER A 158 -1.50 -3.86 -19.67
C SER A 158 -1.01 -3.37 -21.04
N ALA A 159 -1.78 -2.51 -21.73
CA ALA A 159 -1.44 -2.01 -23.07
C ALA A 159 -0.26 -1.02 -23.03
N GLU A 160 -0.18 -0.21 -21.97
CA GLU A 160 0.98 0.65 -21.73
C GLU A 160 2.30 -0.15 -21.56
N LEU A 161 2.27 -1.48 -21.31
CA LEU A 161 3.48 -2.32 -21.17
C LEU A 161 4.07 -2.67 -22.54
N GLU A 162 3.23 -2.68 -23.58
CA GLU A 162 3.61 -3.09 -24.93
C GLU A 162 4.09 -1.90 -25.78
N ASP A 163 3.78 -0.66 -25.40
CA ASP A 163 4.17 0.55 -26.12
C ASP A 163 4.94 1.51 -25.17
N PRO A 164 6.28 1.39 -25.03
CA PRO A 164 7.04 2.35 -24.24
C PRO A 164 6.91 3.75 -24.87
N PRO A 165 6.88 4.83 -24.07
CA PRO A 165 6.74 6.18 -24.62
C PRO A 165 7.84 6.42 -25.64
N GLN A 166 7.44 6.63 -26.90
CA GLN A 166 8.35 7.10 -27.93
C GLN A 166 8.92 8.42 -27.46
N THR A 167 10.17 8.42 -27.00
CA THR A 167 10.91 9.64 -26.71
C THR A 167 10.90 10.46 -27.98
N ALA A 168 10.15 11.57 -27.96
CA ALA A 168 10.13 12.54 -29.03
C ALA A 168 11.58 13.00 -29.26
N SER A 169 12.19 12.50 -30.32
CA SER A 169 13.46 12.96 -30.86
C SER A 169 13.28 14.41 -31.29
N PHE A 170 13.55 15.36 -30.38
CA PHE A 170 13.78 16.75 -30.76
C PHE A 170 15.03 16.79 -31.65
N LYS A 171 14.81 16.78 -32.97
CA LYS A 171 15.84 17.20 -33.92
C LYS A 171 16.01 18.71 -33.74
N SER A 172 17.10 19.10 -33.10
CA SER A 172 17.63 20.46 -33.17
C SER A 172 18.05 20.73 -34.61
N ASN A 173 17.21 21.43 -35.37
CA ASN A 173 17.65 22.07 -36.60
C ASN A 173 18.44 23.32 -36.21
N SER A 174 19.77 23.21 -36.28
CA SER A 174 20.66 24.35 -36.33
C SER A 174 20.76 24.80 -37.79
N SER A 175 20.24 25.99 -38.08
CA SER A 175 20.61 26.80 -39.26
C SER A 175 21.50 27.94 -38.80
#